data_AF-A0A9P1G2V7-F1
#
_entry.id   AF-A0A9P1G2V7-F1
#
_cell.length_a   1.000
_cell.length_b   1.000
_cell.length_c   1.000
_cell.angle_alpha   90.00
_cell.angle_beta   90.00
_cell.angle_gamma   90.00
#
_symmetry.space_group_name_H-M   'P 1'
#
loop_
_entity.id
_entity.type
_entity.pdbx_description
1 polymer ?
#
loop_
_entity_poly.entity_id
_entity_poly.type
_entity_poly.pdbx_seq_one_letter_code
_entity_poly.pdbx_strand_id
1 'polypeptide(L)'
;MWLLLLFLPVLLAAKSCPDCQTKGYQMLQHKQQMVKKAEQGSAASTADASGRLRSLKRCAAGNCDEDDDDDDDDDDDDDDEEESKDSIVKKHGFLKVQGNKVVDESGQVVRLRGMSLFWSQWKPQFWTAGTTRWLKKKWGITLLRCPMAVEADGYLTHPEEEMGKMKTVVEAAIKQGIYVIIDWHDHNAEQHQEEAAEFFKQMSKEFGHLPNVIFEIFNEPIFQSWNETIKPYHEKIVSVIREESSNLIILGTGTWSQDVDIAAEDPVAGENLAYTIHFYANTHKQELRDKAGGWHIGAFVAFVCRDWSDVTKALESVAIFATEWGTCDASGDGTLNLEETKTWLDFFEQHQISDANWAISDKQAGPSMVLKHNLRTKQVSLWGIYIYNHI
;
A
#
# COMPACT_ATOMS: atom_id res chain seq x y z
N MET A 1 8.34 -10.03 32.54
CA MET A 1 9.30 -11.11 32.88
C MET A 1 9.32 -12.25 31.85
N TRP A 2 8.44 -12.24 30.83
CA TRP A 2 8.44 -13.20 29.71
C TRP A 2 9.00 -12.64 28.39
N LEU A 3 9.68 -11.48 28.45
CA LEU A 3 10.35 -10.82 27.31
C LEU A 3 11.85 -11.15 27.21
N LEU A 4 12.40 -11.94 28.15
CA LEU A 4 13.82 -12.27 28.21
C LEU A 4 14.18 -13.57 27.46
N LEU A 5 13.20 -14.34 27.01
CA LEU A 5 13.43 -15.62 26.28
C LEU A 5 13.33 -15.50 24.75
N LEU A 6 12.91 -14.34 24.22
CA LEU A 6 12.83 -14.07 22.78
C LEU A 6 14.15 -13.57 22.16
N PHE A 7 15.21 -13.37 22.96
CA PHE A 7 16.47 -12.76 22.51
C PHE A 7 17.70 -13.64 22.70
N LEU A 8 17.54 -14.94 23.01
CA LEU A 8 18.67 -15.87 23.05
C LEU A 8 19.36 -16.08 21.69
N PRO A 9 18.67 -15.99 20.52
CA PRO A 9 19.34 -16.09 19.22
C PRO A 9 20.12 -14.81 18.84
N VAL A 10 19.69 -13.64 19.33
CA VAL A 10 20.34 -12.33 19.06
C VAL A 10 21.70 -12.23 19.78
N LEU A 11 21.89 -12.94 20.89
CA LEU A 11 23.18 -13.06 21.57
C LEU A 11 24.18 -14.00 20.86
N LEU A 12 23.71 -14.87 19.96
CA LEU A 12 24.57 -15.83 19.26
C LEU A 12 25.04 -15.35 17.89
N ALA A 13 24.28 -14.48 17.21
CA ALA A 13 24.66 -13.94 15.90
C ALA A 13 25.59 -12.70 15.95
N ALA A 14 25.71 -12.03 17.10
CA ALA A 14 26.48 -10.79 17.24
C ALA A 14 27.87 -10.99 17.87
N LYS A 15 28.61 -12.05 17.50
CA LYS A 15 29.93 -12.35 18.07
C LYS A 15 31.09 -11.48 17.55
N SER A 16 30.84 -10.48 16.70
CA SER A 16 31.93 -9.81 15.98
C SER A 16 32.06 -8.29 16.16
N CYS A 17 31.17 -7.59 16.88
CA CYS A 17 31.35 -6.15 17.09
C CYS A 17 30.61 -5.59 18.32
N PRO A 18 31.33 -5.26 19.42
CA PRO A 18 30.76 -4.65 20.63
C PRO A 18 30.08 -3.28 20.40
N ASP A 19 30.58 -2.48 19.45
CA ASP A 19 30.04 -1.13 19.17
C ASP A 19 28.67 -1.15 18.46
N CYS A 20 28.40 -2.20 17.67
CA CYS A 20 27.10 -2.36 16.98
C CYS A 20 25.98 -2.71 17.96
N GLN A 21 26.28 -3.45 19.04
CA GLN A 21 25.30 -3.79 20.07
C GLN A 21 24.84 -2.55 20.85
N THR A 22 25.78 -1.67 21.22
CA THR A 22 25.44 -0.46 21.96
C THR A 22 24.65 0.54 21.10
N LYS A 23 25.03 0.70 19.82
CA LYS A 23 24.35 1.62 18.89
C LYS A 23 22.97 1.13 18.45
N GLY A 24 22.81 -0.16 18.17
CA GLY A 24 21.50 -0.75 17.83
C GLY A 24 20.50 -0.65 18.98
N TYR A 25 20.94 -0.93 20.20
CA TYR A 25 20.12 -0.79 21.41
C TYR A 25 19.73 0.67 21.68
N GLN A 26 20.66 1.62 21.50
CA GLN A 26 20.39 3.05 21.64
C GLN A 26 19.42 3.57 20.57
N MET A 27 19.52 3.11 19.32
CA MET A 27 18.65 3.52 18.23
C MET A 27 17.21 2.99 18.40
N LEU A 28 17.05 1.77 18.93
CA LEU A 28 15.74 1.20 19.25
C LEU A 28 15.06 1.96 20.39
N GLN A 29 15.80 2.29 21.46
CA GLN A 29 15.28 3.13 22.54
C GLN A 29 14.96 4.55 22.07
N HIS A 30 15.73 5.09 21.13
CA HIS A 30 15.48 6.41 20.56
C HIS A 30 14.21 6.43 19.71
N LYS A 31 13.98 5.43 18.84
CA LYS A 31 12.74 5.30 18.05
C LYS A 31 11.51 5.09 18.94
N GLN A 32 11.60 4.24 19.96
CA GLN A 32 10.50 4.04 20.92
C GLN A 32 10.21 5.29 21.77
N GLN A 33 11.22 6.09 22.10
CA GLN A 33 11.04 7.39 22.77
C GLN A 33 10.48 8.47 21.85
N MET A 34 10.82 8.46 20.56
CA MET A 34 10.29 9.38 19.55
C MET A 34 8.79 9.14 19.30
N VAL A 35 8.37 7.87 19.18
CA VAL A 35 6.95 7.48 19.06
C VAL A 35 6.16 7.94 20.30
N LYS A 36 6.66 7.67 21.51
CA LYS A 36 6.03 8.15 22.76
C LYS A 36 6.01 9.67 22.91
N LYS A 37 7.01 10.39 22.39
CA LYS A 37 7.03 11.87 22.40
C LYS A 37 6.07 12.48 21.40
N ALA A 38 5.89 11.85 20.23
CA ALA A 38 4.88 12.25 19.25
C ALA A 38 3.45 12.11 19.82
N GLU A 39 3.21 11.06 20.61
CA GLU A 39 1.94 10.86 21.34
C GLU A 39 1.69 11.92 22.42
N GLN A 40 2.74 12.36 23.13
CA GLN A 40 2.62 13.35 24.23
C GLN A 40 2.60 14.82 23.74
N GLY A 41 3.22 15.14 22.60
CA GLY A 41 3.22 16.49 22.03
C GLY A 41 1.88 16.92 21.42
N SER A 42 1.04 15.97 21.03
CA SER A 42 -0.33 16.22 20.54
C SER A 42 -1.27 16.79 21.62
N ALA A 43 -1.06 16.43 22.88
CA ALA A 43 -1.88 16.90 24.00
C ALA A 43 -1.59 18.35 24.43
N ALA A 44 -0.43 18.91 24.07
CA ALA A 44 0.01 20.23 24.55
C ALA A 44 -0.17 21.39 23.54
N SER A 45 -0.47 21.10 22.27
CA SER A 45 -0.60 22.14 21.22
C SER A 45 -2.03 22.66 21.01
N THR A 46 -3.02 22.09 21.69
CA THR A 46 -4.44 22.50 21.60
C THR A 46 -4.76 23.83 22.30
N ALA A 47 -3.82 24.44 23.02
CA ALA A 47 -4.03 25.72 23.72
C ALA A 47 -3.64 26.96 22.88
N ASP A 48 -2.66 26.87 21.97
CA ASP A 48 -2.07 28.05 21.30
C ASP A 48 -2.62 28.31 19.87
N ALA A 49 -3.30 27.33 19.26
CA ALA A 49 -3.94 27.49 17.95
C ALA A 49 -5.25 28.31 17.98
N SER A 50 -5.81 28.59 19.17
CA SER A 50 -7.08 29.32 19.34
C SER A 50 -6.95 30.85 19.20
N GLY A 51 -5.72 31.38 19.20
CA GLY A 51 -5.42 32.82 19.09
C GLY A 51 -5.17 33.31 17.66
N ARG A 52 -4.59 32.47 16.78
CA ARG A 52 -4.22 32.87 15.40
C ARG A 52 -5.32 32.69 14.35
N LEU A 53 -6.38 31.92 14.63
CA LEU A 53 -7.55 31.81 13.75
C LEU A 53 -8.51 33.02 13.81
N ARG A 54 -8.31 33.96 14.76
CA ARG A 54 -9.17 35.13 14.98
C ARG A 54 -8.74 36.41 14.23
N SER A 55 -7.58 36.43 13.58
CA SER A 55 -7.15 37.59 12.75
C SER A 55 -7.33 37.40 11.24
N LEU A 56 -7.51 36.17 10.75
CA LEU A 56 -7.75 35.88 9.32
C LEU A 56 -9.23 35.92 8.91
N LYS A 57 -10.18 35.93 9.86
CA LYS A 57 -11.63 36.06 9.61
C LYS A 57 -12.14 37.51 9.47
N ARG A 58 -11.26 38.52 9.41
CA ARG A 58 -11.66 39.94 9.46
C ARG A 58 -11.50 40.73 8.15
N CYS A 59 -11.21 40.08 7.03
CA CYS A 59 -11.08 40.74 5.72
C CYS A 59 -12.08 40.30 4.64
N ALA A 60 -13.15 39.56 4.97
CA ALA A 60 -14.10 39.09 3.95
C ALA A 60 -15.55 39.01 4.45
N ALA A 61 -16.04 40.03 5.15
CA ALA A 61 -17.47 40.16 5.46
C ALA A 61 -17.85 41.63 5.58
N GLY A 62 -18.26 42.23 4.46
CA GLY A 62 -19.16 43.39 4.46
C GLY A 62 -20.56 42.88 4.12
N ASN A 63 -21.50 43.12 5.04
CA ASN A 63 -22.98 43.09 4.95
C ASN A 63 -23.63 42.23 3.85
N CYS A 64 -24.28 41.13 4.23
CA CYS A 64 -25.71 41.01 4.58
C CYS A 64 -26.62 41.10 3.34
N ASP A 65 -27.24 39.99 2.98
CA ASP A 65 -28.67 39.79 3.20
C ASP A 65 -28.98 38.28 3.11
N GLU A 66 -29.94 37.86 3.93
CA GLU A 66 -30.52 36.54 4.01
C GLU A 66 -31.41 36.35 2.77
N ASP A 67 -31.20 35.27 2.02
CA ASP A 67 -32.23 34.61 1.24
C ASP A 67 -31.91 33.11 1.25
N ASP A 68 -32.68 32.41 2.06
CA ASP A 68 -32.82 30.96 2.09
C ASP A 68 -33.46 30.52 0.77
N ASP A 69 -32.67 29.95 -0.14
CA ASP A 69 -33.16 29.08 -1.20
C ASP A 69 -32.23 27.85 -1.20
N ASP A 70 -32.61 26.87 -0.37
CA ASP A 70 -32.12 25.49 -0.40
C ASP A 70 -32.60 24.83 -1.70
N ASP A 71 -31.84 25.01 -2.78
CA ASP A 71 -31.82 24.11 -3.91
C ASP A 71 -30.39 23.54 -3.99
N ASP A 72 -30.24 22.22 -3.82
CA ASP A 72 -29.43 21.36 -4.70
C ASP A 72 -29.17 19.98 -4.06
N ASP A 73 -29.89 19.01 -4.64
CA ASP A 73 -29.50 17.62 -4.90
C ASP A 73 -29.38 16.64 -3.72
N ASP A 74 -30.51 16.39 -3.07
CA ASP A 74 -30.84 15.06 -2.54
C ASP A 74 -31.20 14.12 -3.73
N ASP A 75 -30.20 13.70 -4.50
CA ASP A 75 -30.35 12.60 -5.45
C ASP A 75 -30.11 11.26 -4.72
N ASP A 76 -31.22 10.78 -4.16
CA ASP A 76 -31.73 9.42 -4.13
C ASP A 76 -30.79 8.26 -3.73
N ASP A 77 -31.15 7.70 -2.57
CA ASP A 77 -30.94 6.32 -2.13
C ASP A 77 -31.63 5.32 -3.08
N ASP A 78 -31.17 5.21 -4.33
CA ASP A 78 -31.58 4.11 -5.21
C ASP A 78 -30.64 2.91 -5.05
N ASP A 79 -31.17 1.93 -4.30
CA ASP A 79 -30.77 0.53 -4.19
C ASP A 79 -30.92 -0.20 -5.54
N ASP A 80 -30.18 0.21 -6.56
CA ASP A 80 -30.17 -0.52 -7.82
C ASP A 80 -29.06 -1.60 -7.87
N GLU A 81 -29.53 -2.82 -8.13
CA GLU A 81 -28.77 -4.04 -8.39
C GLU A 81 -28.08 -4.04 -9.77
N GLU A 82 -27.93 -2.89 -10.45
CA GLU A 82 -27.21 -2.82 -11.72
C GLU A 82 -25.70 -2.62 -11.50
N GLU A 83 -24.93 -3.61 -11.94
CA GLU A 83 -23.48 -3.52 -12.08
C GLU A 83 -23.08 -2.31 -12.96
N SER A 84 -22.11 -1.52 -12.51
CA SER A 84 -21.68 -0.26 -13.14
C SER A 84 -21.61 -0.33 -14.69
N LYS A 85 -22.31 0.60 -15.37
CA LYS A 85 -22.28 0.78 -16.84
C LYS A 85 -20.88 1.15 -17.37
N ASP A 86 -19.97 1.58 -16.49
CA ASP A 86 -18.56 1.88 -16.75
C ASP A 86 -17.64 0.96 -15.92
N SER A 87 -17.77 -0.35 -16.12
CA SER A 87 -16.93 -1.37 -15.48
C SER A 87 -15.63 -1.54 -16.26
N ILE A 88 -14.51 -1.17 -15.62
CA ILE A 88 -13.17 -1.38 -16.18
C ILE A 88 -12.86 -2.87 -16.29
N VAL A 89 -13.41 -3.68 -15.38
CA VAL A 89 -13.24 -5.14 -15.38
C VAL A 89 -14.02 -5.78 -16.53
N LYS A 90 -15.23 -5.31 -16.88
CA LYS A 90 -15.92 -5.81 -18.09
C LYS A 90 -15.15 -5.50 -19.37
N LYS A 91 -14.43 -4.38 -19.41
CA LYS A 91 -13.64 -3.97 -20.56
C LYS A 91 -12.40 -4.84 -20.75
N HIS A 92 -11.72 -5.20 -19.67
CA HIS A 92 -10.41 -5.86 -19.73
C HIS A 92 -10.43 -7.36 -19.31
N GLY A 93 -11.39 -7.78 -18.50
CA GLY A 93 -11.49 -9.17 -18.03
C GLY A 93 -10.33 -9.59 -17.14
N PHE A 94 -9.95 -10.88 -17.18
CA PHE A 94 -8.80 -11.41 -16.44
C PHE A 94 -7.48 -10.77 -16.88
N LEU A 95 -6.71 -10.33 -15.88
CA LEU A 95 -5.35 -9.84 -16.09
C LEU A 95 -4.35 -10.99 -16.16
N LYS A 96 -3.36 -10.85 -17.05
CA LYS A 96 -2.27 -11.80 -17.24
C LYS A 96 -0.93 -11.10 -17.31
N VAL A 97 0.13 -11.77 -16.88
CA VAL A 97 1.50 -11.34 -17.16
C VAL A 97 1.94 -11.92 -18.50
N GLN A 98 2.34 -11.03 -19.42
CA GLN A 98 2.95 -11.39 -20.70
C GLN A 98 4.31 -10.68 -20.81
N GLY A 99 5.38 -11.46 -20.69
CA GLY A 99 6.73 -10.90 -20.54
C GLY A 99 6.82 -10.06 -19.26
N ASN A 100 7.15 -8.79 -19.42
CA ASN A 100 7.32 -7.79 -18.36
C ASN A 100 6.09 -6.89 -18.14
N LYS A 101 4.93 -7.23 -18.73
CA LYS A 101 3.72 -6.40 -18.67
C LYS A 101 2.53 -7.15 -18.13
N VAL A 102 1.67 -6.41 -17.42
CA VAL A 102 0.30 -6.83 -17.14
C VAL A 102 -0.57 -6.46 -18.34
N VAL A 103 -1.28 -7.45 -18.87
CA VAL A 103 -2.17 -7.31 -20.03
C VAL A 103 -3.56 -7.81 -19.69
N ASP A 104 -4.55 -7.38 -20.47
CA ASP A 104 -5.93 -7.86 -20.42
C ASP A 104 -6.15 -9.17 -21.20
N GLU A 105 -7.39 -9.67 -21.24
CA GLU A 105 -7.74 -10.90 -21.96
C GLU A 105 -7.44 -10.85 -23.46
N SER A 106 -7.40 -9.65 -24.05
CA SER A 106 -7.09 -9.41 -25.47
C SER A 106 -5.60 -9.25 -25.74
N GLY A 107 -4.76 -9.23 -24.69
CA GLY A 107 -3.32 -8.98 -24.78
C GLY A 107 -2.94 -7.51 -24.84
N GLN A 108 -3.87 -6.59 -24.57
CA GLN A 108 -3.57 -5.15 -24.46
C GLN A 108 -2.95 -4.85 -23.09
N VAL A 109 -1.86 -4.08 -23.06
CA VAL A 109 -1.23 -3.63 -21.81
C VAL A 109 -2.22 -2.80 -20.99
N VAL A 110 -2.35 -3.13 -19.71
CA VAL A 110 -3.24 -2.45 -18.77
C VAL A 110 -2.42 -1.73 -17.71
N ARG A 111 -2.73 -0.45 -17.52
CA ARG A 111 -2.30 0.31 -16.34
C ARG A 111 -3.51 0.64 -15.49
N LEU A 112 -3.55 0.10 -14.28
CA LEU A 112 -4.56 0.41 -13.28
C LEU A 112 -4.04 1.49 -12.34
N ARG A 113 -4.92 2.42 -11.95
CA ARG A 113 -4.63 3.45 -10.96
C ARG A 113 -5.67 3.43 -9.86
N GLY A 114 -5.21 3.58 -8.63
CA GLY A 114 -6.06 3.30 -7.48
C GLY A 114 -5.64 3.95 -6.19
N MET A 115 -6.40 3.58 -5.17
CA MET A 115 -6.16 3.95 -3.79
C MET A 115 -5.95 2.69 -2.97
N SER A 116 -5.09 2.78 -1.96
CA SER A 116 -5.02 1.81 -0.87
C SER A 116 -5.86 2.31 0.29
N LEU A 117 -6.66 1.42 0.88
CA LEU A 117 -7.17 1.66 2.23
C LEU A 117 -6.00 1.70 3.21
N PHE A 118 -6.24 2.13 4.44
CA PHE A 118 -5.25 1.99 5.50
C PHE A 118 -5.46 0.65 6.24
N TRP A 119 -4.49 0.25 7.07
CA TRP A 119 -4.53 -0.91 7.97
C TRP A 119 -5.93 -1.15 8.55
N SER A 120 -6.47 -2.34 8.31
CA SER A 120 -7.86 -2.73 8.56
C SER A 120 -8.32 -2.64 10.02
N GLN A 121 -7.44 -2.96 10.97
CA GLN A 121 -7.73 -2.89 12.40
C GLN A 121 -7.67 -1.46 12.95
N TRP A 122 -6.88 -0.57 12.33
CA TRP A 122 -6.73 0.82 12.77
C TRP A 122 -7.69 1.81 12.08
N LYS A 123 -8.18 1.46 10.89
CA LYS A 123 -9.11 2.30 10.12
C LYS A 123 -10.34 1.52 9.61
N PRO A 124 -11.02 0.73 10.46
CA PRO A 124 -12.15 -0.11 10.04
C PRO A 124 -13.32 0.69 9.46
N GLN A 125 -13.47 1.96 9.84
CA GLN A 125 -14.53 2.84 9.33
C GLN A 125 -14.48 3.06 7.81
N PHE A 126 -13.32 2.83 7.17
CA PHE A 126 -13.19 2.96 5.72
C PHE A 126 -13.35 1.63 4.98
N TRP A 127 -13.36 0.50 5.67
CA TRP A 127 -13.56 -0.84 5.09
C TRP A 127 -15.04 -1.14 4.86
N THR A 128 -15.68 -0.34 4.00
CA THR A 128 -17.12 -0.41 3.75
C THR A 128 -17.42 -0.31 2.25
N ALA A 129 -18.57 -0.87 1.84
CA ALA A 129 -19.05 -0.71 0.47
C ALA A 129 -19.27 0.76 0.08
N GLY A 130 -19.65 1.62 1.03
CA GLY A 130 -19.82 3.06 0.81
C GLY A 130 -18.52 3.76 0.41
N THR A 131 -17.41 3.44 1.08
CA THR A 131 -16.08 3.95 0.71
C THR A 131 -15.72 3.53 -0.72
N THR A 132 -15.89 2.25 -1.06
CA THR A 132 -15.58 1.72 -2.40
C THR A 132 -16.40 2.42 -3.48
N ARG A 133 -17.73 2.57 -3.28
CA ARG A 133 -18.60 3.32 -4.18
C ARG A 133 -18.15 4.76 -4.35
N TRP A 134 -17.80 5.42 -3.26
CA TRP A 134 -17.35 6.81 -3.30
C TRP A 134 -16.05 6.97 -4.07
N LEU A 135 -15.06 6.09 -3.86
CA LEU A 135 -13.81 6.12 -4.60
C LEU A 135 -14.04 5.91 -6.09
N LYS A 136 -14.84 4.91 -6.50
CA LYS A 136 -15.16 4.73 -7.93
C LYS A 136 -15.91 5.94 -8.50
N LYS A 137 -17.00 6.38 -7.86
CA LYS A 137 -17.88 7.44 -8.39
C LYS A 137 -17.20 8.82 -8.41
N LYS A 138 -16.42 9.15 -7.39
CA LYS A 138 -15.83 10.48 -7.26
C LYS A 138 -14.40 10.56 -7.79
N TRP A 139 -13.57 9.54 -7.55
CA TRP A 139 -12.15 9.54 -7.90
C TRP A 139 -11.85 8.76 -9.17
N GLY A 140 -12.81 8.02 -9.73
CA GLY A 140 -12.61 7.28 -10.96
C GLY A 140 -11.60 6.14 -10.85
N ILE A 141 -11.29 5.66 -9.63
CA ILE A 141 -10.30 4.58 -9.44
C ILE A 141 -10.68 3.35 -10.28
N THR A 142 -9.68 2.69 -10.83
CA THR A 142 -9.83 1.38 -11.50
C THR A 142 -9.38 0.23 -10.60
N LEU A 143 -8.75 0.55 -9.47
CA LEU A 143 -8.13 -0.38 -8.54
C LEU A 143 -8.33 0.08 -7.09
N LEU A 144 -8.66 -0.85 -6.21
CA LEU A 144 -8.68 -0.64 -4.75
C LEU A 144 -7.77 -1.67 -4.08
N ARG A 145 -6.82 -1.23 -3.26
CA ARG A 145 -5.98 -2.12 -2.45
C ARG A 145 -6.50 -2.24 -1.02
N CYS A 146 -6.57 -3.47 -0.51
CA CYS A 146 -7.11 -3.84 0.79
C CYS A 146 -6.01 -4.43 1.70
N PRO A 147 -5.21 -3.60 2.39
CA PRO A 147 -4.14 -4.03 3.28
C PRO A 147 -4.70 -4.58 4.60
N MET A 148 -5.03 -5.87 4.63
CA MET A 148 -5.56 -6.52 5.82
C MET A 148 -4.42 -6.74 6.80
N ALA A 149 -4.51 -6.10 7.96
CA ALA A 149 -3.54 -6.25 9.01
C ALA A 149 -3.46 -7.70 9.50
N VAL A 150 -2.24 -8.20 9.66
CA VAL A 150 -1.98 -9.58 10.12
C VAL A 150 -1.58 -9.59 11.59
N GLU A 151 -0.49 -8.88 11.90
CA GLU A 151 -0.01 -8.64 13.26
C GLU A 151 -0.76 -7.46 13.93
N ALA A 152 -0.33 -7.08 15.14
CA ALA A 152 -0.77 -5.88 15.86
C ALA A 152 -2.30 -5.74 15.98
N ASP A 153 -2.92 -6.73 16.63
CA ASP A 153 -4.38 -6.89 16.75
C ASP A 153 -5.11 -7.03 15.39
N GLY A 154 -4.42 -7.54 14.37
CA GLY A 154 -4.97 -7.91 13.07
C GLY A 154 -5.48 -9.35 13.00
N TYR A 155 -5.41 -9.95 11.81
CA TYR A 155 -5.97 -11.26 11.47
C TYR A 155 -5.53 -12.40 12.39
N LEU A 156 -4.29 -12.38 12.89
CA LEU A 156 -3.81 -13.42 13.82
C LEU A 156 -4.56 -13.42 15.16
N THR A 157 -5.13 -12.26 15.54
CA THR A 157 -5.87 -12.09 16.80
C THR A 157 -7.38 -12.09 16.55
N HIS A 158 -7.83 -11.52 15.44
CA HIS A 158 -9.24 -11.30 15.10
C HIS A 158 -9.58 -11.80 13.68
N PRO A 159 -9.38 -13.10 13.36
CA PRO A 159 -9.46 -13.60 11.99
C PRO A 159 -10.85 -13.43 11.36
N GLU A 160 -11.92 -13.65 12.12
CA GLU A 160 -13.30 -13.50 11.62
C GLU A 160 -13.65 -12.04 11.30
N GLU A 161 -13.18 -11.10 12.14
CA GLU A 161 -13.45 -9.67 11.95
C GLU A 161 -12.70 -9.13 10.72
N GLU A 162 -11.41 -9.43 10.62
CA GLU A 162 -10.57 -8.97 9.50
C GLU A 162 -10.99 -9.61 8.17
N MET A 163 -11.34 -10.90 8.18
CA MET A 163 -11.93 -11.57 7.02
C MET A 163 -13.26 -10.92 6.59
N GLY A 164 -14.12 -10.57 7.55
CA GLY A 164 -15.39 -9.89 7.27
C GLY A 164 -15.20 -8.53 6.59
N LYS A 165 -14.23 -7.74 7.05
CA LYS A 165 -13.86 -6.46 6.41
C LYS A 165 -13.35 -6.68 4.99
N MET A 166 -12.45 -7.65 4.79
CA MET A 166 -11.90 -7.98 3.47
C MET A 166 -13.01 -8.36 2.48
N LYS A 167 -13.89 -9.30 2.85
CA LYS A 167 -15.01 -9.72 2.01
C LYS A 167 -15.93 -8.56 1.64
N THR A 168 -16.28 -7.73 2.63
CA THR A 168 -17.13 -6.54 2.41
C THR A 168 -16.55 -5.64 1.31
N VAL A 169 -15.24 -5.39 1.32
CA VAL A 169 -14.60 -4.51 0.33
C VAL A 169 -14.43 -5.21 -1.03
N VAL A 170 -14.08 -6.49 -1.04
CA VAL A 170 -13.96 -7.30 -2.28
C VAL A 170 -15.30 -7.36 -3.02
N GLU A 171 -16.39 -7.70 -2.33
CA GLU A 171 -17.74 -7.74 -2.89
C GLU A 171 -18.17 -6.37 -3.42
N ALA A 172 -17.86 -5.30 -2.69
CA ALA A 172 -18.15 -3.95 -3.14
C ALA A 172 -17.37 -3.59 -4.42
N ALA A 173 -16.09 -3.95 -4.51
CA ALA A 173 -15.26 -3.70 -5.69
C ALA A 173 -15.78 -4.47 -6.92
N ILE A 174 -16.23 -5.71 -6.72
CA ILE A 174 -16.90 -6.52 -7.76
C ILE A 174 -18.17 -5.80 -8.24
N LYS A 175 -19.07 -5.38 -7.32
CA LYS A 175 -20.29 -4.65 -7.69
C LYS A 175 -20.00 -3.34 -8.43
N GLN A 176 -18.92 -2.66 -8.07
CA GLN A 176 -18.48 -1.40 -8.72
C GLN A 176 -17.73 -1.62 -10.05
N GLY A 177 -17.43 -2.86 -10.43
CA GLY A 177 -16.75 -3.17 -11.68
C GLY A 177 -15.30 -2.69 -11.72
N ILE A 178 -14.60 -2.67 -10.57
CA ILE A 178 -13.18 -2.31 -10.44
C ILE A 178 -12.35 -3.52 -9.97
N TYR A 179 -11.04 -3.47 -10.18
CA TYR A 179 -10.11 -4.47 -9.65
C TYR A 179 -9.86 -4.24 -8.16
N VAL A 180 -9.56 -5.31 -7.43
CA VAL A 180 -9.27 -5.28 -5.99
C VAL A 180 -8.05 -6.12 -5.66
N ILE A 181 -7.14 -5.57 -4.86
CA ILE A 181 -5.99 -6.29 -4.31
C ILE A 181 -6.34 -6.77 -2.91
N ILE A 182 -6.30 -8.09 -2.72
CA ILE A 182 -6.34 -8.74 -1.41
C ILE A 182 -4.90 -8.80 -0.90
N ASP A 183 -4.56 -7.90 0.02
CA ASP A 183 -3.19 -7.75 0.54
C ASP A 183 -3.07 -8.35 1.95
N TRP A 184 -2.17 -9.34 2.07
CA TRP A 184 -1.69 -9.86 3.35
C TRP A 184 -0.65 -8.90 3.93
N HIS A 185 -1.14 -7.95 4.71
CA HIS A 185 -0.38 -6.79 5.13
C HIS A 185 0.48 -7.08 6.36
N ASP A 186 1.65 -7.66 6.10
CA ASP A 186 2.61 -8.16 7.07
C ASP A 186 4.06 -7.78 6.70
N HIS A 187 4.93 -7.75 7.70
CA HIS A 187 6.39 -7.59 7.58
C HIS A 187 7.15 -8.89 7.84
N ASN A 188 6.50 -9.91 8.40
CA ASN A 188 7.08 -11.19 8.78
C ASN A 188 6.22 -12.38 8.34
N ALA A 189 5.62 -12.30 7.15
CA ALA A 189 4.65 -13.30 6.67
C ALA A 189 5.21 -14.73 6.65
N GLU A 190 6.53 -14.89 6.53
CA GLU A 190 7.21 -16.19 6.63
C GLU A 190 6.97 -16.89 7.98
N GLN A 191 6.71 -16.12 9.04
CA GLN A 191 6.44 -16.63 10.39
C GLN A 191 4.98 -17.05 10.55
N HIS A 192 4.11 -16.64 9.63
CA HIS A 192 2.66 -16.85 9.64
C HIS A 192 2.20 -17.60 8.38
N GLN A 193 3.08 -18.45 7.83
CA GLN A 193 2.87 -19.09 6.53
C GLN A 193 1.63 -19.99 6.50
N GLU A 194 1.32 -20.69 7.59
CA GLU A 194 0.15 -21.58 7.64
C GLU A 194 -1.15 -20.78 7.72
N GLU A 195 -1.16 -19.68 8.47
CA GLU A 195 -2.29 -18.75 8.54
C GLU A 195 -2.52 -18.05 7.19
N ALA A 196 -1.45 -17.61 6.53
CA ALA A 196 -1.51 -17.05 5.18
C ALA A 196 -2.03 -18.09 4.17
N ALA A 197 -1.54 -19.33 4.23
CA ALA A 197 -1.99 -20.41 3.35
C ALA A 197 -3.50 -20.68 3.51
N GLU A 198 -3.99 -20.77 4.75
CA GLU A 198 -5.42 -20.97 5.01
C GLU A 198 -6.25 -19.78 4.52
N PHE A 199 -5.81 -18.55 4.81
CA PHE A 199 -6.48 -17.34 4.34
C PHE A 199 -6.57 -17.29 2.80
N PHE A 200 -5.45 -17.48 2.11
CA PHE A 200 -5.41 -17.41 0.65
C PHE A 200 -6.14 -18.57 0.00
N LYS A 201 -6.17 -19.76 0.61
CA LYS A 201 -7.00 -20.87 0.15
C LYS A 201 -8.48 -20.52 0.19
N GLN A 202 -8.95 -19.92 1.28
CA GLN A 202 -10.35 -19.49 1.39
C GLN A 202 -10.70 -18.40 0.37
N MET A 203 -9.87 -17.35 0.29
CA MET A 203 -10.13 -16.22 -0.62
C MET A 203 -10.03 -16.60 -2.10
N SER A 204 -9.08 -17.46 -2.47
CA SER A 204 -8.93 -17.93 -3.86
C SER A 204 -10.06 -18.88 -4.26
N LYS A 205 -10.52 -19.75 -3.36
CA LYS A 205 -11.70 -20.59 -3.60
C LYS A 205 -12.98 -19.77 -3.79
N GLU A 206 -13.15 -18.73 -3.00
CA GLU A 206 -14.37 -17.92 -3.01
C GLU A 206 -14.41 -16.92 -4.15
N PHE A 207 -13.31 -16.21 -4.41
CA PHE A 207 -13.29 -15.10 -5.37
C PHE A 207 -12.30 -15.28 -6.53
N GLY A 208 -11.46 -16.31 -6.50
CA GLY A 208 -10.39 -16.50 -7.49
C GLY A 208 -10.86 -16.88 -8.89
N HIS A 209 -12.16 -17.14 -9.08
CA HIS A 209 -12.80 -17.31 -10.38
C HIS A 209 -13.33 -15.99 -10.97
N LEU A 210 -13.14 -14.86 -10.26
CA LEU A 210 -13.57 -13.54 -10.70
C LEU A 210 -12.38 -12.73 -11.21
N PRO A 211 -12.52 -12.03 -12.36
CA PRO A 211 -11.43 -11.26 -12.96
C PRO A 211 -11.02 -10.05 -12.12
N ASN A 212 -11.88 -9.57 -11.21
CA ASN A 212 -11.62 -8.42 -10.35
C ASN A 212 -10.44 -8.65 -9.39
N VAL A 213 -10.20 -9.90 -8.96
CA VAL A 213 -9.36 -10.21 -7.81
C VAL A 213 -7.90 -10.36 -8.19
N ILE A 214 -7.05 -9.64 -7.46
CA ILE A 214 -5.59 -9.73 -7.50
C ILE A 214 -5.12 -10.08 -6.08
N PHE A 215 -4.15 -10.97 -5.94
CA PHE A 215 -3.60 -11.36 -4.63
C PHE A 215 -2.24 -10.70 -4.41
N GLU A 216 -2.04 -10.01 -3.30
CA GLU A 216 -0.73 -9.53 -2.84
C GLU A 216 -0.38 -10.31 -1.56
N ILE A 217 0.60 -11.20 -1.66
CA ILE A 217 0.77 -12.26 -0.66
C ILE A 217 1.75 -11.91 0.47
N PHE A 218 2.51 -10.83 0.30
CA PHE A 218 3.41 -10.30 1.33
C PHE A 218 3.63 -8.82 1.04
N ASN A 219 3.07 -7.93 1.86
CA ASN A 219 3.22 -6.48 1.70
C ASN A 219 4.68 -6.02 1.65
N GLU A 220 5.41 -6.14 2.78
CA GLU A 220 6.74 -5.53 2.92
C GLU A 220 7.69 -6.42 3.73
N PRO A 221 8.33 -7.41 3.08
CA PRO A 221 9.50 -8.07 3.65
C PRO A 221 10.56 -7.04 4.02
N ILE A 222 11.15 -7.18 5.21
CA ILE A 222 12.12 -6.25 5.76
C ILE A 222 13.56 -6.71 5.48
N PHE A 223 14.13 -7.50 6.38
CA PHE A 223 15.53 -7.96 6.35
C PHE A 223 15.65 -9.44 5.99
N GLN A 224 14.54 -10.08 5.62
CA GLN A 224 14.51 -11.47 5.19
C GLN A 224 15.31 -11.64 3.89
N SER A 225 16.01 -12.76 3.76
CA SER A 225 16.75 -13.12 2.55
C SER A 225 15.77 -13.51 1.43
N TRP A 226 16.00 -13.01 0.20
CA TRP A 226 15.20 -13.43 -0.95
C TRP A 226 15.22 -14.95 -1.12
N ASN A 227 16.42 -15.53 -1.29
CA ASN A 227 16.59 -16.95 -1.62
C ASN A 227 16.23 -17.90 -0.48
N GLU A 228 16.49 -17.51 0.77
CA GLU A 228 16.33 -18.41 1.92
C GLU A 228 14.97 -18.27 2.60
N THR A 229 14.24 -17.18 2.35
CA THR A 229 13.03 -16.85 3.13
C THR A 229 11.88 -16.35 2.26
N ILE A 230 12.05 -15.24 1.55
CA ILE A 230 10.95 -14.58 0.83
C ILE A 230 10.47 -15.45 -0.34
N LYS A 231 11.38 -15.93 -1.20
CA LYS A 231 11.06 -16.78 -2.35
C LYS A 231 10.43 -18.12 -1.95
N PRO A 232 10.97 -18.89 -0.97
CA PRO A 232 10.31 -20.11 -0.50
C PRO A 232 8.90 -19.89 0.05
N TYR A 233 8.68 -18.78 0.78
CA TYR A 233 7.33 -18.39 1.23
C TYR A 233 6.41 -18.15 0.02
N HIS A 234 6.87 -17.37 -0.96
CA HIS A 234 6.10 -17.08 -2.17
C HIS A 234 5.75 -18.34 -2.94
N GLU A 235 6.70 -19.25 -3.17
CA GLU A 235 6.46 -20.52 -3.87
C GLU A 235 5.36 -21.35 -3.19
N LYS A 236 5.36 -21.39 -1.85
CA LYS A 236 4.35 -22.09 -1.06
C LYS A 236 2.96 -21.47 -1.25
N ILE A 237 2.82 -20.16 -1.05
CA ILE A 237 1.52 -19.49 -1.10
C ILE A 237 0.99 -19.40 -2.54
N VAL A 238 1.86 -19.19 -3.53
CA VAL A 238 1.51 -19.28 -4.96
C VAL A 238 0.94 -20.66 -5.27
N SER A 239 1.56 -21.75 -4.79
CA SER A 239 1.03 -23.10 -5.01
C SER A 239 -0.37 -23.26 -4.41
N VAL A 240 -0.64 -22.69 -3.24
CA VAL A 240 -1.95 -22.75 -2.59
C VAL A 240 -3.01 -22.02 -3.41
N ILE A 241 -2.73 -20.78 -3.84
CA ILE A 241 -3.67 -20.00 -4.66
C ILE A 241 -3.93 -20.69 -6.00
N ARG A 242 -2.91 -21.31 -6.59
CA ARG A 242 -3.00 -21.99 -7.89
C ARG A 242 -3.82 -23.29 -7.86
N GLU A 243 -4.17 -23.82 -6.68
CA GLU A 243 -5.16 -24.90 -6.57
C GLU A 243 -6.56 -24.42 -7.00
N GLU A 244 -6.87 -23.13 -6.82
CA GLU A 244 -8.23 -22.58 -6.97
C GLU A 244 -8.31 -21.43 -7.99
N SER A 245 -7.20 -20.75 -8.32
CA SER A 245 -7.21 -19.53 -9.14
C SER A 245 -5.98 -19.37 -10.04
N SER A 246 -6.22 -18.84 -11.25
CA SER A 246 -5.19 -18.39 -12.20
C SER A 246 -4.97 -16.88 -12.20
N ASN A 247 -5.56 -16.14 -11.25
CA ASN A 247 -5.46 -14.68 -11.17
C ASN A 247 -4.02 -14.20 -10.93
N LEU A 248 -3.82 -12.91 -11.18
CA LEU A 248 -2.56 -12.23 -10.93
C LEU A 248 -2.20 -12.32 -9.45
N ILE A 249 -0.96 -12.74 -9.17
CA ILE A 249 -0.38 -12.73 -7.82
C ILE A 249 0.81 -11.77 -7.82
N ILE A 250 0.83 -10.86 -6.86
CA ILE A 250 1.86 -9.84 -6.65
C ILE A 250 2.71 -10.26 -5.44
N LEU A 251 4.03 -10.23 -5.64
CA LEU A 251 5.03 -10.77 -4.72
C LEU A 251 5.87 -9.65 -4.12
N GLY A 252 5.78 -9.44 -2.80
CA GLY A 252 6.63 -8.51 -2.06
C GLY A 252 8.12 -8.82 -2.20
N THR A 253 8.95 -7.79 -2.13
CA THR A 253 10.41 -7.91 -2.27
C THR A 253 11.13 -7.39 -1.03
N GLY A 254 12.44 -7.67 -0.89
CA GLY A 254 13.21 -7.26 0.28
C GLY A 254 13.25 -5.74 0.50
N THR A 255 13.66 -5.33 1.71
CA THR A 255 13.85 -3.92 2.08
C THR A 255 12.58 -3.08 1.90
N TRP A 256 11.47 -3.51 2.50
CA TRP A 256 10.14 -2.90 2.35
C TRP A 256 9.71 -2.80 0.88
N SER A 257 9.82 -3.92 0.17
CA SER A 257 9.48 -4.03 -1.26
C SER A 257 10.25 -3.04 -2.15
N GLN A 258 11.58 -2.97 -1.97
CA GLN A 258 12.50 -2.15 -2.76
C GLN A 258 13.54 -2.96 -3.54
N ASP A 259 13.70 -4.25 -3.23
CA ASP A 259 14.71 -5.13 -3.82
C ASP A 259 14.15 -5.93 -5.02
N VAL A 260 13.42 -5.25 -5.92
CA VAL A 260 12.81 -5.88 -7.11
C VAL A 260 13.85 -6.37 -8.11
N ASP A 261 15.02 -5.74 -8.11
CA ASP A 261 16.21 -6.15 -8.86
C ASP A 261 16.69 -7.55 -8.46
N ILE A 262 16.79 -7.80 -7.15
CA ILE A 262 17.19 -9.11 -6.61
C ILE A 262 16.15 -10.18 -6.99
N ALA A 263 14.86 -9.86 -6.87
CA ALA A 263 13.79 -10.77 -7.24
C ALA A 263 13.79 -11.10 -8.75
N ALA A 264 14.11 -10.12 -9.59
CA ALA A 264 14.16 -10.28 -11.04
C ALA A 264 15.32 -11.16 -11.53
N GLU A 265 16.40 -11.27 -10.75
CA GLU A 265 17.54 -12.15 -11.04
C GLU A 265 17.23 -13.63 -10.77
N ASP A 266 16.43 -13.92 -9.76
CA ASP A 266 15.99 -15.27 -9.42
C ASP A 266 14.48 -15.33 -9.13
N PRO A 267 13.62 -15.15 -10.17
CA PRO A 267 12.18 -15.02 -9.99
C PRO A 267 11.56 -16.31 -9.43
N VAL A 268 10.43 -16.14 -8.75
CA VAL A 268 9.55 -17.25 -8.34
C VAL A 268 9.03 -17.96 -9.58
N ALA A 269 9.14 -19.29 -9.60
CA ALA A 269 8.64 -20.09 -10.70
C ALA A 269 7.10 -20.11 -10.71
N GLY A 270 6.49 -19.87 -11.86
CA GLY A 270 5.05 -19.90 -12.03
C GLY A 270 4.58 -18.96 -13.14
N GLU A 271 3.28 -18.89 -13.31
CA GLU A 271 2.63 -18.03 -14.29
C GLU A 271 1.83 -16.93 -13.62
N ASN A 272 1.64 -15.83 -14.34
CA ASN A 272 0.83 -14.69 -13.90
C ASN A 272 1.28 -14.09 -12.56
N LEU A 273 2.59 -13.86 -12.45
CA LEU A 273 3.26 -13.32 -11.26
C LEU A 273 3.86 -11.94 -11.55
N ALA A 274 3.59 -10.97 -10.69
CA ALA A 274 4.21 -9.64 -10.69
C ALA A 274 4.93 -9.38 -9.36
N TYR A 275 5.81 -8.38 -9.33
CA TYR A 275 6.64 -8.07 -8.16
C TYR A 275 6.38 -6.65 -7.67
N THR A 276 6.35 -6.51 -6.35
CA THR A 276 6.04 -5.25 -5.68
C THR A 276 7.21 -4.28 -5.73
N ILE A 277 6.91 -3.00 -5.99
CA ILE A 277 7.79 -1.87 -5.67
C ILE A 277 7.05 -0.82 -4.84
N HIS A 278 7.60 -0.42 -3.70
CA HIS A 278 7.06 0.68 -2.89
C HIS A 278 7.99 1.89 -2.89
N PHE A 279 7.41 3.10 -2.89
CA PHE A 279 8.18 4.33 -2.74
C PHE A 279 7.46 5.39 -1.92
N TYR A 280 8.26 6.29 -1.34
CA TYR A 280 7.79 7.45 -0.59
C TYR A 280 8.65 8.64 -0.99
N ALA A 281 8.04 9.65 -1.61
CA ALA A 281 8.70 10.67 -2.42
C ALA A 281 9.77 11.54 -1.72
N ASN A 282 9.80 11.61 -0.39
CA ASN A 282 10.91 12.29 0.32
C ASN A 282 12.09 11.38 0.65
N THR A 283 11.88 10.08 0.64
CA THR A 283 12.91 9.09 1.02
C THR A 283 13.50 8.41 -0.21
N HIS A 284 12.66 8.11 -1.19
CA HIS A 284 13.01 7.31 -2.36
C HIS A 284 12.86 8.16 -3.62
N LYS A 285 13.97 8.39 -4.32
CA LYS A 285 14.04 9.23 -5.51
C LYS A 285 14.63 8.46 -6.69
N GLN A 286 15.51 9.11 -7.45
CA GLN A 286 16.16 8.54 -8.61
C GLN A 286 16.96 7.29 -8.25
N GLU A 287 17.58 7.21 -7.07
CA GLU A 287 18.35 6.04 -6.65
C GLU A 287 17.54 4.76 -6.55
N LEU A 288 16.25 4.82 -6.19
CA LEU A 288 15.40 3.63 -6.18
C LEU A 288 14.91 3.31 -7.59
N ARG A 289 14.63 4.32 -8.42
CA ARG A 289 14.30 4.10 -9.84
C ARG A 289 15.45 3.47 -10.61
N ASP A 290 16.68 3.95 -10.37
CA ASP A 290 17.90 3.52 -11.06
C ASP A 290 18.48 2.24 -10.48
N LYS A 291 17.99 1.79 -9.32
CA LYS A 291 18.73 1.07 -8.29
C LYS A 291 19.80 0.16 -8.85
N ALA A 292 20.98 0.72 -9.01
CA ALA A 292 22.22 0.00 -9.05
C ALA A 292 22.60 -0.22 -7.57
N GLY A 293 22.33 -1.43 -7.06
CA GLY A 293 23.03 -2.08 -5.94
C GLY A 293 23.03 -1.35 -4.59
N GLY A 294 22.14 -1.81 -3.71
CA GLY A 294 22.33 -1.89 -2.25
C GLY A 294 22.95 -0.69 -1.53
N TRP A 295 22.10 0.17 -0.97
CA TRP A 295 22.52 0.92 0.22
C TRP A 295 22.28 0.03 1.43
N HIS A 296 23.33 -0.41 2.14
CA HIS A 296 23.45 -0.43 3.61
C HIS A 296 24.92 -0.80 3.96
N ILE A 297 25.70 0.22 4.36
CA ILE A 297 27.07 0.17 4.93
C ILE A 297 28.22 -0.12 3.93
N GLY A 298 28.89 0.95 3.47
CA GLY A 298 30.28 0.88 3.00
C GLY A 298 30.57 1.45 1.62
N ALA A 299 30.48 2.77 1.46
CA ALA A 299 30.86 3.52 0.25
C ALA A 299 32.35 3.42 -0.17
N PHE A 300 33.12 2.47 0.40
CA PHE A 300 34.51 2.23 0.05
C PHE A 300 34.77 0.84 -0.59
N VAL A 301 33.81 -0.09 -0.52
CA VAL A 301 33.95 -1.45 -1.11
C VAL A 301 33.22 -1.56 -2.46
N ALA A 302 32.20 -0.75 -2.71
CA ALA A 302 31.44 -0.73 -3.97
C ALA A 302 32.23 -0.25 -5.20
N PHE A 303 33.46 0.28 -5.02
CA PHE A 303 34.31 0.67 -6.15
C PHE A 303 34.93 -0.54 -6.88
N VAL A 304 34.86 -1.76 -6.33
CA VAL A 304 35.72 -2.88 -6.78
C VAL A 304 34.96 -4.11 -7.31
N CYS A 305 33.63 -4.23 -7.16
CA CYS A 305 32.91 -5.47 -7.50
C CYS A 305 31.59 -5.24 -8.30
N ARG A 306 31.73 -5.31 -9.64
CA ARG A 306 30.85 -5.82 -10.73
C ARG A 306 29.31 -5.81 -10.64
N ASP A 307 28.75 -5.33 -11.77
CA ASP A 307 27.47 -5.61 -12.45
C ASP A 307 26.15 -5.48 -11.66
N TRP A 308 25.42 -4.40 -12.00
CA TRP A 308 24.32 -3.78 -11.26
C TRP A 308 22.94 -4.05 -11.92
N SER A 309 21.85 -4.22 -11.17
CA SER A 309 20.47 -4.42 -11.68
C SER A 309 19.49 -3.33 -11.24
N ASP A 310 19.11 -2.45 -12.18
CA ASP A 310 18.17 -1.31 -12.09
C ASP A 310 16.69 -1.77 -12.06
N VAL A 311 15.72 -0.98 -11.54
CA VAL A 311 14.27 -1.26 -11.74
C VAL A 311 13.96 -1.34 -13.23
N THR A 312 14.65 -0.55 -14.06
CA THR A 312 14.59 -0.63 -15.52
C THR A 312 15.03 -1.98 -16.07
N LYS A 313 16.01 -2.64 -15.46
CA LYS A 313 16.45 -3.99 -15.83
C LYS A 313 15.49 -5.05 -15.31
N ALA A 314 14.98 -4.91 -14.09
CA ALA A 314 13.91 -5.77 -13.59
C ALA A 314 12.68 -5.69 -14.51
N LEU A 315 12.35 -4.50 -14.99
CA LEU A 315 11.33 -4.27 -16.01
C LEU A 315 11.64 -4.94 -17.35
N GLU A 316 12.81 -5.51 -17.61
CA GLU A 316 13.04 -6.30 -18.84
C GLU A 316 12.65 -7.78 -18.65
N SER A 317 12.65 -8.29 -17.42
CA SER A 317 12.47 -9.72 -17.12
C SER A 317 11.19 -10.05 -16.36
N VAL A 318 10.67 -9.14 -15.55
CA VAL A 318 9.47 -9.38 -14.71
C VAL A 318 8.47 -8.23 -14.81
N ALA A 319 7.19 -8.54 -14.58
CA ALA A 319 6.16 -7.52 -14.42
C ALA A 319 6.27 -6.87 -13.02
N ILE A 320 6.19 -5.55 -12.96
CA ILE A 320 6.24 -4.78 -11.71
C ILE A 320 4.88 -4.14 -11.43
N PHE A 321 4.50 -4.11 -10.16
CA PHE A 321 3.27 -3.48 -9.68
C PHE A 321 3.59 -2.62 -8.44
N ALA A 322 3.17 -1.36 -8.44
CA ALA A 322 3.39 -0.45 -7.32
C ALA A 322 2.17 -0.43 -6.39
N THR A 323 2.00 -1.50 -5.61
CA THR A 323 0.82 -1.69 -4.76
C THR A 323 0.71 -0.65 -3.65
N GLU A 324 1.83 -0.03 -3.24
CA GLU A 324 1.84 1.09 -2.30
C GLU A 324 2.80 2.20 -2.71
N TRP A 325 2.34 3.46 -2.59
CA TRP A 325 3.24 4.61 -2.65
C TRP A 325 2.70 5.84 -1.89
N GLY A 326 3.62 6.69 -1.42
CA GLY A 326 3.30 7.92 -0.70
C GLY A 326 4.00 9.17 -1.22
N THR A 327 3.41 10.34 -0.97
CA THR A 327 3.94 11.65 -1.39
C THR A 327 4.82 12.33 -0.32
N CYS A 328 5.00 11.67 0.82
CA CYS A 328 5.79 12.11 1.97
C CYS A 328 7.06 11.28 2.14
N ASP A 329 7.66 11.29 3.33
CA ASP A 329 8.75 10.36 3.68
C ASP A 329 8.20 9.01 4.15
N ALA A 330 9.09 8.01 4.20
CA ALA A 330 8.75 6.62 4.51
C ALA A 330 8.22 6.39 5.94
N SER A 331 8.16 7.41 6.81
CA SER A 331 7.45 7.30 8.08
C SER A 331 5.92 7.41 7.93
N GLY A 332 5.43 7.75 6.73
CA GLY A 332 4.03 8.08 6.52
C GLY A 332 3.65 9.39 7.22
N ASP A 333 4.59 10.33 7.33
CA ASP A 333 4.42 11.69 7.83
C ASP A 333 5.38 12.65 7.10
N GLY A 334 5.33 13.94 7.44
CA GLY A 334 6.24 14.95 6.91
C GLY A 334 5.65 15.80 5.80
N THR A 335 6.51 16.51 5.07
CA THR A 335 6.10 17.47 4.04
C THR A 335 5.77 16.81 2.71
N LEU A 336 4.84 17.37 1.96
CA LEU A 336 4.56 16.96 0.58
C LEU A 336 5.78 17.16 -0.32
N ASN A 337 6.07 16.18 -1.18
CA ASN A 337 7.01 16.33 -2.29
C ASN A 337 6.35 15.98 -3.62
N LEU A 338 5.52 16.90 -4.09
CA LEU A 338 4.72 16.74 -5.31
C LEU A 338 5.58 16.64 -6.57
N GLU A 339 6.74 17.32 -6.61
CA GLU A 339 7.64 17.26 -7.75
C GLU A 339 8.24 15.86 -7.90
N GLU A 340 8.75 15.28 -6.82
CA GLU A 340 9.27 13.91 -6.86
C GLU A 340 8.15 12.89 -7.07
N THR A 341 6.97 13.09 -6.47
CA THR A 341 5.79 12.28 -6.77
C THR A 341 5.48 12.29 -8.26
N LYS A 342 5.47 13.47 -8.90
CA LYS A 342 5.23 13.56 -10.34
C LYS A 342 6.25 12.76 -11.13
N THR A 343 7.54 12.87 -10.78
CA THR A 343 8.61 12.10 -11.43
C THR A 343 8.37 10.59 -11.34
N TRP A 344 7.93 10.09 -10.18
CA TRP A 344 7.56 8.68 -10.03
C TRP A 344 6.32 8.28 -10.85
N LEU A 345 5.27 9.11 -10.86
CA LEU A 345 4.07 8.82 -11.63
C LEU A 345 4.31 8.85 -13.13
N ASP A 346 5.17 9.76 -13.61
CA ASP A 346 5.61 9.80 -15.01
C ASP A 346 6.40 8.52 -15.36
N PHE A 347 7.26 8.04 -14.45
CA PHE A 347 7.97 6.76 -14.61
C PHE A 347 6.99 5.58 -14.69
N PHE A 348 5.99 5.52 -13.80
CA PHE A 348 4.96 4.47 -13.87
C PHE A 348 4.12 4.54 -15.15
N GLU A 349 3.78 5.74 -15.61
CA GLU A 349 3.09 5.91 -16.90
C GLU A 349 3.96 5.43 -18.07
N GLN A 350 5.22 5.86 -18.13
CA GLN A 350 6.16 5.47 -19.17
C GLN A 350 6.33 3.94 -19.25
N HIS A 351 6.39 3.27 -18.10
CA HIS A 351 6.61 1.83 -18.03
C HIS A 351 5.32 1.01 -17.89
N GLN A 352 4.15 1.64 -17.92
CA GLN A 352 2.84 0.99 -17.76
C GLN A 352 2.74 0.18 -16.46
N ILE A 353 3.28 0.73 -15.37
CA ILE A 353 3.21 0.15 -14.03
C ILE A 353 1.90 0.60 -13.39
N SER A 354 1.11 -0.38 -12.96
CA SER A 354 -0.11 -0.13 -12.20
C SER A 354 0.22 0.27 -10.76
N ASP A 355 -0.57 1.15 -10.18
CA ASP A 355 -0.23 1.77 -8.89
C ASP A 355 -1.44 2.06 -7.98
N ALA A 356 -1.20 2.03 -6.66
CA ALA A 356 -2.19 2.43 -5.66
C ALA A 356 -1.57 3.32 -4.55
N ASN A 357 -2.17 4.50 -4.34
CA ASN A 357 -1.67 5.46 -3.37
C ASN A 357 -2.06 5.12 -1.92
N TRP A 358 -1.11 5.29 -1.00
CA TRP A 358 -1.32 5.21 0.44
C TRP A 358 -1.59 6.60 1.06
N ALA A 359 -2.71 6.84 1.75
CA ALA A 359 -3.87 5.95 1.93
C ALA A 359 -5.16 6.69 2.28
N ILE A 360 -6.30 6.01 2.10
CA ILE A 360 -7.59 6.43 2.65
C ILE A 360 -7.56 6.32 4.18
N SER A 361 -7.39 7.47 4.82
CA SER A 361 -7.27 7.62 6.28
C SER A 361 -7.76 9.01 6.69
N ASP A 362 -8.06 9.17 7.98
CA ASP A 362 -8.40 10.42 8.67
C ASP A 362 -7.36 10.82 9.73
N LYS A 363 -6.15 10.24 9.66
CA LYS A 363 -5.03 10.59 10.52
C LYS A 363 -4.71 12.09 10.40
N GLN A 364 -4.65 12.79 11.53
CA GLN A 364 -4.43 14.25 11.54
C GLN A 364 -3.00 14.69 11.13
N ALA A 365 -2.10 13.75 10.83
CA ALA A 365 -0.72 13.97 10.39
C ALA A 365 -0.33 12.98 9.27
N GLY A 366 0.51 13.42 8.32
CA GLY A 366 0.98 12.63 7.17
C GLY A 366 0.05 12.57 5.96
N PRO A 367 0.19 11.55 5.06
CA PRO A 367 -0.46 11.44 3.76
C PRO A 367 -1.96 11.09 3.84
N SER A 368 -2.61 11.49 4.94
CA SER A 368 -4.02 11.23 5.16
C SER A 368 -4.87 11.97 4.14
N MET A 369 -5.66 11.20 3.40
CA MET A 369 -6.42 11.70 2.25
C MET A 369 -7.73 12.39 2.61
N VAL A 370 -8.33 12.02 3.75
CA VAL A 370 -9.62 12.53 4.20
C VAL A 370 -9.47 13.30 5.52
N LEU A 371 -10.20 14.41 5.68
CA LEU A 371 -10.11 15.28 6.86
C LEU A 371 -11.12 14.90 7.97
N LYS A 372 -12.22 14.21 7.64
CA LYS A 372 -13.25 13.70 8.58
C LYS A 372 -14.03 12.52 7.99
N HIS A 373 -14.64 11.72 8.87
CA HIS A 373 -15.43 10.52 8.55
C HIS A 373 -16.54 10.66 7.48
N ASN A 374 -17.03 11.87 7.18
CA ASN A 374 -18.09 12.06 6.19
C ASN A 374 -17.50 12.48 4.85
N LEU A 375 -17.45 11.54 3.90
CA LEU A 375 -16.87 11.63 2.56
C LEU A 375 -17.55 12.69 1.64
N ARG A 376 -17.47 13.97 2.01
CA ARG A 376 -17.89 15.12 1.19
C ARG A 376 -16.67 15.77 0.54
N THR A 377 -16.80 16.23 -0.71
CA THR A 377 -15.74 16.85 -1.52
C THR A 377 -15.03 18.03 -0.83
N LYS A 378 -15.71 18.72 0.09
CA LYS A 378 -15.13 19.82 0.90
C LYS A 378 -14.20 19.35 2.05
N GLN A 379 -13.90 18.05 2.16
CA GLN A 379 -13.14 17.46 3.28
C GLN A 379 -11.98 16.57 2.83
N VAL A 380 -11.48 16.77 1.62
CA VAL A 380 -10.26 16.14 1.10
C VAL A 380 -9.05 16.98 1.52
N SER A 381 -7.97 16.35 1.99
CA SER A 381 -6.75 17.09 2.35
C SER A 381 -6.05 17.64 1.09
N LEU A 382 -5.08 18.54 1.25
CA LEU A 382 -4.24 18.97 0.11
C LEU A 382 -3.56 17.79 -0.59
N TRP A 383 -3.21 16.75 0.18
CA TRP A 383 -2.71 15.47 -0.31
C TRP A 383 -3.74 14.82 -1.24
N GLY A 384 -4.98 14.75 -0.76
CA GLY A 384 -6.07 14.15 -1.52
C GLY A 384 -6.44 14.89 -2.79
N ILE A 385 -6.37 16.22 -2.81
CA ILE A 385 -6.66 17.01 -4.02
C ILE A 385 -5.60 16.76 -5.11
N TYR A 386 -4.32 16.66 -4.74
CA TYR A 386 -3.28 16.38 -5.75
C TYR A 386 -3.49 15.00 -6.38
N ILE A 387 -3.68 13.98 -5.55
CA ILE A 387 -3.85 12.60 -6.02
C ILE A 387 -5.15 12.44 -6.81
N TYR A 388 -6.23 13.10 -6.39
CA TYR A 388 -7.50 13.18 -7.14
C TYR A 388 -7.30 13.67 -8.58
N ASN A 389 -6.37 14.59 -8.82
CA ASN A 389 -6.10 15.12 -10.16
C ASN A 389 -5.15 14.26 -11.00
N HIS A 390 -4.53 13.21 -10.42
CA HIS A 390 -3.53 12.37 -11.09
C HIS A 390 -3.94 10.89 -11.23
N ILE A 391 -5.01 10.48 -10.54
CA ILE A 391 -5.75 9.22 -10.74
C ILE A 391 -6.84 9.48 -11.79
#